data_AF-A0A381Y8F2-F1
#
_entry.id   AF-A0A381Y8F2-F1
#
_cell.length_a   1.000
_cell.length_b   1.000
_cell.length_c   1.000
_cell.angle_alpha   90.00
_cell.angle_beta   90.00
_cell.angle_gamma   90.00
#
_symmetry.space_group_name_H-M   'P 1'
#
loop_
_entity.id
_entity.type
_entity.pdbx_description
1 polymer ?
#
loop_
_entity_poly.entity_id
_entity_poly.type
_entity_poly.pdbx_seq_one_letter_code
_entity_poly.pdbx_strand_id
1 'polypeptide(L)' 'MELFRPILRVVGYLFLTIFTIQLLNIYFNWFVSNNFMFMPSLYIGIGALFILVLIDRLVSKEDNYYEKNVEK' A
#
# COMPACT_ATOMS: atom_id res chain seq x y z
N MET A 1 6.85 -2.55 -15.06
CA MET A 1 6.99 -2.31 -13.61
C MET A 1 6.51 -0.90 -13.21
N GLU A 2 6.71 0.10 -14.07
CA GLU A 2 6.36 1.51 -13.81
C GLU A 2 4.86 1.78 -13.57
N LEU A 3 3.95 1.09 -14.26
CA LEU A 3 2.50 1.22 -14.03
C LEU A 3 2.02 0.52 -12.75
N PHE A 4 2.79 -0.44 -12.23
CA PHE A 4 2.36 -1.24 -11.07
C PHE A 4 2.54 -0.49 -9.75
N ARG A 5 3.62 0.30 -9.63
CA ARG A 5 3.88 1.15 -8.45
C ARG A 5 2.77 2.18 -8.16
N PRO A 6 2.30 3.00 -9.11
CA PRO A 6 1.23 3.95 -8.84
C PRO A 6 -0.08 3.24 -8.50
N ILE A 7 -0.38 2.09 -9.10
CA ILE A 7 -1.57 1.29 -8.77
C ILE A 7 -1.49 0.79 -7.31
N LEU A 8 -0.39 0.15 -6.91
CA LEU A 8 -0.18 -0.31 -5.52
C LEU A 8 -0.24 0.84 -4.52
N ARG A 9 0.30 2.01 -4.88
CA ARG A 9 0.25 3.21 -4.04
C ARG A 9 -1.18 3.70 -3.86
N VAL A 10 -1.93 3.82 -4.95
CA VAL A 10 -3.33 4.25 -4.93
C VAL A 10 -4.20 3.27 -4.16
N VAL A 11 -4.05 1.96 -4.42
CA VAL A 11 -4.77 0.91 -3.69
C VAL A 11 -4.43 0.94 -2.21
N GLY A 12 -3.14 1.01 -1.85
CA GLY A 12 -2.71 1.06 -0.45
C GLY A 12 -3.30 2.26 0.31
N TYR A 13 -3.22 3.45 -0.26
CA TYR A 13 -3.77 4.66 0.36
C TYR A 13 -5.30 4.69 0.39
N LEU A 14 -5.97 4.18 -0.65
CA LEU A 14 -7.44 4.08 -0.66
C LEU A 14 -7.92 3.19 0.49
N PHE A 15 -7.34 2.00 0.63
CA PHE A 15 -7.76 1.05 1.66
C PHE A 15 -7.43 1.54 3.08
N LEU A 16 -6.29 2.20 3.28
CA LEU A 16 -6.00 2.87 4.57
C LEU A 16 -6.95 4.03 4.87
N THR A 17 -7.33 4.80 3.86
CA THR A 17 -8.30 5.90 4.03
C THR A 17 -9.66 5.34 4.42
N ILE A 18 -10.12 4.29 3.74
CA ILE A 18 -11.36 3.58 4.06
C ILE A 18 -11.31 3.04 5.50
N PHE A 19 -10.21 2.40 5.89
CA PHE A 19 -10.01 1.92 7.26
C PHE A 19 -10.11 3.06 8.28
N THR A 20 -9.45 4.18 8.01
CA THR A 20 -9.46 5.36 8.88
C THR A 20 -10.87 5.94 9.02
N ILE A 21 -11.61 6.05 7.92
CA ILE A 21 -13.01 6.49 7.93
C ILE A 21 -13.87 5.53 8.75
N GLN A 22 -13.68 4.22 8.60
CA GLN A 22 -14.42 3.23 9.40
C GLN A 22 -14.06 3.31 10.89
N LEU A 23 -12.79 3.54 11.23
CA LEU A 23 -12.33 3.72 12.60
C LEU A 23 -12.96 4.97 13.24
N LEU A 24 -12.97 6.09 12.51
CA LEU A 24 -13.66 7.31 12.93
C LEU A 24 -15.17 7.10 13.04
N ASN A 25 -15.76 6.34 12.11
CA ASN A 25 -17.17 6.02 12.14
C ASN A 25 -17.55 5.18 13.38
N ILE A 26 -16.71 4.24 13.79
CA ILE A 26 -16.92 3.49 15.04
C ILE A 26 -16.81 4.40 16.26
N TYR A 27 -15.89 5.36 16.25
CA TYR A 27 -15.69 6.29 17.36
C TYR A 27 -16.83 7.30 17.52
N PHE A 28 -17.30 7.89 16.42
CA PHE A 28 -18.35 8.92 16.44
C PHE A 28 -19.77 8.39 16.16
N ASN A 29 -19.87 7.15 15.71
CA ASN A 29 -21.12 6.47 15.36
C ASN A 29 -21.96 7.22 14.29
N TRP A 30 -21.29 7.77 13.26
CA TRP A 30 -21.93 8.59 12.21
C TRP A 30 -22.81 7.81 11.22
N PHE A 31 -22.49 6.54 10.97
CA PHE A 31 -23.14 5.65 9.99
C PHE A 31 -23.23 4.23 10.53
N VAL A 32 -24.17 3.45 9.96
CA VAL A 32 -24.29 2.00 10.23
C VAL A 32 -22.96 1.31 9.89
N SER A 33 -22.28 0.76 10.89
CA SER A 33 -21.00 0.09 10.69
C SER A 33 -21.21 -1.29 10.06
N ASN A 34 -20.43 -1.58 9.02
CA ASN A 34 -20.26 -2.94 8.52
C ASN A 34 -18.91 -3.48 8.98
N ASN A 35 -18.92 -4.29 10.03
CA ASN A 35 -17.71 -4.83 10.65
C ASN A 35 -16.94 -5.79 9.74
N PHE A 36 -17.55 -6.29 8.66
CA PHE A 36 -16.91 -7.27 7.78
C PHE A 36 -15.70 -6.70 7.02
N MET A 37 -15.72 -5.41 6.66
CA MET A 37 -14.62 -4.78 5.91
C MET A 37 -13.58 -4.07 6.77
N PHE A 38 -13.76 -4.04 8.09
CA PHE A 38 -12.88 -3.31 8.99
C PHE A 38 -11.45 -3.86 8.96
N MET A 39 -11.24 -5.09 9.40
CA MET A 39 -9.90 -5.70 9.37
C MET A 39 -9.35 -5.94 7.97
N PRO A 40 -10.15 -6.41 6.98
CA PRO A 40 -9.65 -6.57 5.62
C PRO A 40 -9.10 -5.27 5.00
N SER A 41 -9.74 -4.11 5.24
CA SER A 41 -9.26 -2.84 4.69
C SER A 41 -7.90 -2.44 5.24
N LEU A 42 -7.62 -2.71 6.52
CA LEU A 42 -6.31 -2.51 7.11
C LEU A 42 -5.24 -3.41 6.47
N TYR A 43 -5.52 -4.71 6.40
CA TYR A 43 -4.56 -5.69 5.86
C TYR A 43 -4.25 -5.45 4.39
N ILE A 44 -5.26 -5.12 3.57
CA ILE A 44 -5.07 -4.79 2.16
C ILE A 44 -4.27 -3.49 2.00
N GLY A 45 -4.61 -2.46 2.80
CA GLY A 45 -3.90 -1.17 2.76
C GLY A 45 -2.43 -1.29 3.13
N ILE A 46 -2.13 -1.89 4.29
CA ILE A 46 -0.75 -2.11 4.74
C ILE A 46 -0.03 -3.08 3.81
N GLY A 47 -0.67 -4.18 3.41
CA GLY A 47 -0.07 -5.18 2.53
C GLY A 47 0.34 -4.61 1.19
N ALA A 48 -0.50 -3.79 0.56
CA ALA A 48 -0.19 -3.13 -0.69
C ALA A 48 1.00 -2.16 -0.56
N LEU A 49 1.04 -1.34 0.49
CA LEU A 49 2.16 -0.43 0.73
C LEU A 49 3.46 -1.17 1.09
N PHE A 50 3.35 -2.27 1.83
CA PHE A 50 4.51 -3.10 2.17
C PHE A 50 5.11 -3.74 0.92
N ILE A 51 4.29 -4.29 0.03
CA ILE A 51 4.73 -4.82 -1.27
C ILE A 51 5.38 -3.72 -2.11
N LEU A 52 4.81 -2.51 -2.11
CA LEU A 52 5.40 -1.36 -2.80
C LEU A 52 6.82 -1.04 -2.29
N VAL A 53 7.02 -1.04 -0.96
CA VAL A 53 8.34 -0.84 -0.35
C VAL A 53 9.33 -1.95 -0.74
N LEU A 54 8.87 -3.20 -0.80
CA LEU A 54 9.70 -4.32 -1.24
C LEU A 54 10.13 -4.16 -2.70
N ILE A 55 9.21 -3.81 -3.59
CA ILE A 55 9.50 -3.57 -5.02
C ILE A 55 10.49 -2.41 -5.17
N ASP A 56 10.24 -1.29 -4.48
CA ASP A 56 11.13 -0.12 -4.52
C ASP A 56 12.55 -0.49 -4.05
N ARG A 57 12.67 -1.30 -3.00
CA ARG A 57 13.96 -1.75 -2.46
C ARG A 57 14.68 -2.74 -3.37
N LEU A 58 13.96 -3.66 -4.01
CA LEU A 58 14.54 -4.63 -4.93
C LEU A 58 15.09 -3.94 -6.17
N VAL A 59 14.29 -3.10 -6.82
CA VAL A 59 14.72 -2.37 -8.02
C VAL A 59 15.87 -1.41 -7.72
N SER A 60 15.84 -0.71 -6.57
CA SER A 60 16.94 0.17 -6.15
C SER A 60 18.28 -0.55 -5.95
N LYS A 61 18.28 -1.84 -5.57
CA LYS A 61 19.50 -2.63 -5.44
C LYS A 61 19.95 -3.27 -6.76
N GLU A 62 19.01 -3.67 -7.60
CA GLU A 62 19.31 -4.24 -8.92
C GLU A 62 19.91 -3.20 -9.86
N ASP A 63 19.28 -2.02 -9.99
CA ASP A 63 19.75 -0.97 -10.91
C ASP A 63 21.16 -0.47 -10.53
N ASN A 64 21.41 -0.21 -9.24
CA ASN A 64 22.74 0.21 -8.76
C ASN A 64 23.83 -0.85 -8.98
N TYR A 65 23.47 -2.14 -9.05
CA TYR A 65 24.43 -3.21 -9.29
C TYR A 65 24.81 -3.31 -10.77
N TYR A 66 23.85 -3.16 -11.68
CA TYR A 66 24.09 -3.21 -13.13
C TYR A 66 24.81 -1.96 -13.64
N GLU A 67 24.42 -0.77 -13.17
CA GLU A 67 25.07 0.50 -13.52
C GLU A 67 26.55 0.54 -13.11
N LYS A 68 26.88 -0.10 -11.98
CA LYS A 68 28.25 -0.10 -11.44
C LYS A 68 29.16 -1.20 -11.99
N ASN A 69 28.60 -2.32 -12.45
CA ASN A 69 29.40 -3.51 -12.81
C ASN A 69 29.31 -3.93 -14.28
N VAL A 70 28.35 -3.43 -15.05
CA VAL A 70 28.12 -3.89 -16.44
C VAL A 70 28.47 -2.83 -17.48
N GLU A 71 28.48 -1.53 -17.14
CA GLU A 71 29.07 -0.51 -18.01
C GLU A 71 30.58 -0.35 -17.74
N LYS A 72 31.39 -1.16 -18.43
CA LYS A 72 32.79 -0.87 -18.75
C LYS A 72 33.13 -1.36 -20.14
#